data_AF-A0A177T5X7-F1
#
_entry.id   AF-A0A177T5X7-F1
#
_cell.length_a   1.000
_cell.length_b   1.000
_cell.length_c   1.000
_cell.angle_alpha   90.00
_cell.angle_beta   90.00
_cell.angle_gamma   90.00
#
_symmetry.space_group_name_H-M   'P 1'
#
loop_
_entity.id
_entity.type
_entity.pdbx_description
1 polymer ?
#
loop_
_entity_poly.entity_id
_entity_poly.type
_entity_poly.pdbx_seq_one_letter_code
_entity_poly.pdbx_strand_id
1 'polypeptide(L)'
;MTANGPPADPSGPFEGPEKLLELWFSPPPSSSSSLTLRSVSRDSWQTILNTVSCTILSVLTHSPSDTKSSSPPCDAYLLSESSMFVFDHKLILKTCGTTTLLLGLEHILHLAHHVLALGSSPPLTNELQAGDGADARLGAQLVERVFYSRKSFMFPDRQKGPHKDWMLEVALLDDFFNSGAAYTVGKMNGDHWLLYMAGQDTSSPSSSSSTTIPAPLAAIESPPHNDNEDQTLEILMTHLDPAATQAFYFAPPSGGQDDDSARSTAVEGNAHATLSAIHQQATTKGGAASADEPTDDDEEADPGPISTIPNGTVGHALTEEQQSNNRGHALGAKTSAEIGLASLFSTETPASQKNQLDAFAFEPCGYSANALISPSSSSTGGVKHTAGYWTVHVTPEPECSYASFETNVRFLPGSTQAQGQEAPHNITSLIRRVVDIFQPGKMSITLFLSSSSSDDQPSSSAVVVEGKEEAETNAMALDALVLKGYRRTDRILYEFEGYDLTFVTFEHVGLGERKVRMGLA
;
A
#
# COMPACT_ATOMS: atom_id res chain seq x y z
N MET A 1 30.45 36.01 0.70
CA MET A 1 30.34 34.83 -0.17
C MET A 1 31.08 33.68 0.49
N THR A 2 30.40 32.87 1.30
CA THR A 2 30.87 31.54 1.72
C THR A 2 29.62 30.72 2.03
N ALA A 3 29.02 30.15 0.99
CA ALA A 3 28.00 29.14 1.09
C ALA A 3 28.70 27.79 1.20
N ASN A 4 28.99 27.35 2.43
CA ASN A 4 29.29 25.95 2.71
C ASN A 4 28.00 25.34 3.25
N GLY A 5 27.12 24.93 2.33
CA GLY A 5 26.08 23.97 2.68
C GLY A 5 26.71 22.62 3.01
N PRO A 6 26.01 21.76 3.76
CA PRO A 6 26.47 20.41 4.01
C PRO A 6 26.76 19.67 2.69
N PRO A 7 27.74 18.75 2.67
CA PRO A 7 28.00 17.93 1.49
C PRO A 7 26.73 17.19 1.08
N ALA A 8 26.43 17.16 -0.21
CA ALA A 8 25.30 16.39 -0.75
C ALA A 8 25.46 14.91 -0.36
N ASP A 9 24.38 14.29 0.12
CA ASP A 9 24.34 12.85 0.37
C ASP A 9 24.72 12.11 -0.93
N PRO A 10 25.75 11.24 -0.92
CA PRO A 10 26.13 10.45 -2.10
C PRO A 10 25.00 9.57 -2.63
N SER A 11 23.95 9.29 -1.85
CA SER A 11 22.77 8.54 -2.28
C SER A 11 21.80 9.37 -3.13
N GLY A 12 21.82 10.70 -3.03
CA GLY A 12 20.89 11.64 -3.67
C GLY A 12 19.49 11.66 -3.02
N PRO A 13 18.58 12.57 -3.40
CA PRO A 13 17.27 12.71 -2.74
C PRO A 13 16.41 11.43 -2.78
N PHE A 14 15.56 11.19 -1.80
CA PHE A 14 14.64 10.05 -1.87
C PHE A 14 13.50 10.30 -2.87
N GLU A 15 13.09 9.27 -3.62
CA GLU A 15 11.92 9.35 -4.50
C GLU A 15 10.66 8.97 -3.72
N GLY A 16 9.87 9.98 -3.34
CA GLY A 16 8.60 9.78 -2.64
C GLY A 16 7.50 9.13 -3.49
N PRO A 17 7.21 9.60 -4.73
CA PRO A 17 6.16 9.04 -5.58
C PRO A 17 6.25 7.51 -5.74
N GLU A 18 5.16 6.85 -5.35
CA GLU A 18 5.08 5.39 -5.31
C GLU A 18 4.66 4.78 -6.64
N LYS A 19 5.01 3.51 -6.79
CA LYS A 19 4.54 2.58 -7.81
C LYS A 19 3.51 1.67 -7.16
N LEU A 20 2.31 1.58 -7.71
CA LEU A 20 1.21 0.80 -7.19
C LEU A 20 0.82 -0.28 -8.20
N LEU A 21 0.87 -1.54 -7.78
CA LEU A 21 0.38 -2.69 -8.55
C LEU A 21 -0.76 -3.33 -7.79
N GLU A 22 -1.87 -3.52 -8.48
CA GLU A 22 -3.06 -4.21 -7.99
C GLU A 22 -3.44 -5.32 -8.95
N LEU A 23 -3.53 -6.54 -8.43
CA LEU A 23 -3.88 -7.75 -9.17
C LEU A 23 -5.12 -8.38 -8.54
N TRP A 24 -6.16 -8.59 -9.35
CA TRP A 24 -7.35 -9.33 -8.98
C TRP A 24 -7.34 -10.67 -9.69
N PHE A 25 -7.45 -11.76 -8.94
CA PHE A 25 -7.44 -13.11 -9.47
C PHE A 25 -8.86 -13.67 -9.47
N SER A 26 -9.22 -14.41 -10.51
CA SER A 26 -10.49 -15.13 -10.53
C SER A 26 -10.49 -16.20 -9.43
N PRO A 27 -11.59 -16.33 -8.65
CA PRO A 27 -11.74 -17.44 -7.73
C PRO A 27 -11.67 -18.79 -8.48
N PRO A 28 -11.11 -19.85 -7.88
CA PRO A 28 -11.06 -21.14 -8.54
C PRO A 28 -12.49 -21.66 -8.82
N PRO A 29 -12.76 -22.24 -10.01
CA PRO A 29 -14.05 -22.82 -10.30
C PRO A 29 -14.31 -23.97 -9.33
N SER A 30 -15.25 -23.77 -8.39
CA SER A 30 -15.77 -24.71 -7.40
C SER A 30 -14.92 -25.99 -7.17
N SER A 31 -14.16 -26.02 -6.07
CA SER A 31 -13.56 -27.19 -5.37
C SER A 31 -12.13 -27.67 -5.69
N SER A 32 -11.30 -26.98 -6.48
CA SER A 32 -9.93 -27.48 -6.75
C SER A 32 -8.86 -27.13 -5.71
N SER A 33 -8.90 -25.96 -5.06
CA SER A 33 -7.99 -25.61 -3.95
C SER A 33 -8.70 -24.87 -2.83
N SER A 34 -8.32 -25.17 -1.58
CA SER A 34 -8.74 -24.40 -0.40
C SER A 34 -7.76 -23.27 -0.07
N LEU A 35 -6.65 -23.17 -0.80
CA LEU A 35 -5.61 -22.18 -0.55
C LEU A 35 -5.93 -20.88 -1.29
N THR A 36 -5.64 -19.78 -0.61
CA THR A 36 -5.81 -18.42 -1.12
C THR A 36 -4.48 -17.67 -0.99
N LEU A 37 -4.36 -16.46 -1.52
CA LEU A 37 -3.11 -15.69 -1.37
C LEU A 37 -2.77 -15.41 0.10
N ARG A 38 -3.77 -15.31 1.00
CA ARG A 38 -3.53 -15.21 2.46
C ARG A 38 -2.99 -16.50 3.09
N SER A 39 -3.08 -17.63 2.39
CA SER A 39 -2.47 -18.90 2.85
C SER A 39 -0.96 -18.93 2.63
N VAL A 40 -0.40 -17.99 1.85
CA VAL A 40 1.03 -17.88 1.59
C VAL A 40 1.76 -17.43 2.85
N SER A 41 2.86 -18.09 3.19
CA SER A 41 3.64 -17.75 4.37
C SER A 41 4.35 -16.39 4.24
N ARG A 42 4.56 -15.71 5.37
CA ARG A 42 5.35 -14.47 5.46
C ARG A 42 6.71 -14.63 4.78
N ASP A 43 7.39 -15.76 4.96
CA ASP A 43 8.74 -15.99 4.41
C ASP A 43 8.74 -16.14 2.89
N SER A 44 7.66 -16.70 2.33
CA SER A 44 7.47 -16.75 0.88
C SER A 44 7.29 -15.35 0.31
N TRP A 45 6.45 -14.52 0.95
CA TRP A 45 6.33 -13.10 0.59
C TRP A 45 7.65 -12.35 0.74
N GLN A 46 8.39 -12.58 1.82
CA GLN A 46 9.70 -11.96 2.03
C GLN A 46 10.69 -12.35 0.91
N THR A 47 10.65 -13.60 0.46
CA THR A 47 11.50 -14.08 -0.65
C THR A 47 11.19 -13.31 -1.95
N ILE A 48 9.91 -13.10 -2.27
CA ILE A 48 9.51 -12.27 -3.43
C ILE A 48 9.98 -10.82 -3.23
N LEU A 49 9.74 -10.23 -2.07
CA LEU A 49 10.10 -8.83 -1.78
C LEU A 49 11.62 -8.58 -1.81
N ASN A 50 12.44 -9.58 -1.46
CA ASN A 50 13.90 -9.50 -1.58
C ASN A 50 14.35 -9.25 -3.02
N THR A 51 13.63 -9.78 -4.02
CA THR A 51 13.96 -9.59 -5.44
C THR A 51 13.87 -8.13 -5.89
N VAL A 52 13.07 -7.34 -5.19
CA VAL A 52 12.89 -5.90 -5.42
C VAL A 52 13.52 -5.05 -4.32
N SER A 53 14.40 -5.62 -3.48
CA SER A 53 15.10 -4.94 -2.38
C SER A 53 14.17 -4.35 -1.31
N CYS A 54 13.11 -5.08 -0.96
CA CYS A 54 12.12 -4.66 0.03
C CYS A 54 12.01 -5.69 1.17
N THR A 55 11.84 -5.24 2.41
CA THR A 55 11.68 -6.11 3.59
C THR A 55 10.36 -5.90 4.32
N ILE A 56 9.84 -6.95 4.94
CA ILE A 56 8.65 -6.93 5.78
C ILE A 56 9.07 -6.54 7.20
N LEU A 57 8.62 -5.38 7.67
CA LEU A 57 8.86 -4.90 9.03
C LEU A 57 7.90 -5.59 10.02
N SER A 58 6.64 -5.74 9.61
CA SER A 58 5.54 -6.26 10.43
C SER A 58 4.32 -6.60 9.57
N VAL A 59 3.35 -7.31 10.17
CA VAL A 59 2.11 -7.72 9.50
C VAL A 59 0.94 -7.56 10.47
N LEU A 60 -0.12 -6.86 10.02
CA LEU A 60 -1.43 -6.92 10.64
C LEU A 60 -2.26 -7.98 9.93
N THR A 61 -2.77 -8.95 10.67
CA THR A 61 -3.67 -9.97 10.13
C THR A 61 -5.10 -9.74 10.60
N HIS A 62 -6.08 -10.01 9.74
CA HIS A 62 -7.47 -9.96 10.16
C HIS A 62 -7.75 -11.00 11.26
N SER A 63 -8.36 -10.58 12.38
CA SER A 63 -8.66 -11.51 13.48
C SER A 63 -9.70 -12.56 13.06
N PRO A 64 -9.51 -13.85 13.38
CA PRO A 64 -10.50 -14.91 13.16
C PRO A 64 -11.82 -14.67 13.90
N SER A 65 -11.86 -13.79 14.91
CA SER A 65 -13.08 -13.53 15.70
C SER A 65 -14.08 -12.60 15.00
N ASP A 66 -13.71 -11.93 13.91
CA ASP A 66 -14.56 -11.00 13.16
C ASP A 66 -15.30 -11.67 11.98
N THR A 67 -15.64 -12.96 12.11
CA THR A 67 -16.40 -13.76 11.11
C THR A 67 -17.80 -13.22 10.75
N LYS A 68 -18.25 -12.16 11.42
CA LYS A 68 -19.53 -11.48 11.11
C LYS A 68 -19.37 -10.30 10.16
N SER A 69 -18.14 -9.92 9.78
CA SER A 69 -17.90 -8.89 8.78
C SER A 69 -18.22 -9.44 7.40
N SER A 70 -19.04 -8.71 6.63
CA SER A 70 -19.30 -9.01 5.21
C SER A 70 -18.13 -8.61 4.29
N SER A 71 -17.09 -7.97 4.82
CA SER A 71 -15.94 -7.52 4.05
C SER A 71 -14.87 -8.62 3.92
N PRO A 72 -14.18 -8.69 2.76
CA PRO A 72 -13.15 -9.70 2.53
C PRO A 72 -11.99 -9.50 3.52
N PRO A 73 -11.46 -10.58 4.15
CA PRO A 73 -10.35 -10.44 5.08
C PRO A 73 -9.07 -10.01 4.35
N CYS A 74 -8.23 -9.26 5.04
CA CYS A 74 -7.00 -8.68 4.49
C CYS A 74 -5.87 -8.79 5.51
N ASP A 75 -4.68 -9.15 5.03
CA ASP A 75 -3.43 -9.02 5.77
C ASP A 75 -2.66 -7.81 5.22
N ALA A 76 -2.21 -6.92 6.10
CA ALA A 76 -1.49 -5.71 5.75
C ALA A 76 -0.03 -5.82 6.21
N TYR A 77 0.89 -5.79 5.25
CA TYR A 77 2.33 -5.89 5.43
C TYR A 77 2.92 -4.48 5.39
N LEU A 78 3.50 -4.05 6.50
CA LEU A 78 4.29 -2.83 6.53
C LEU A 78 5.69 -3.13 6.04
N LEU A 79 6.15 -2.39 5.03
CA LEU A 79 7.40 -2.67 4.35
C LEU A 79 8.43 -1.58 4.61
N SER A 80 9.71 -1.91 4.40
CA SER A 80 10.80 -0.93 4.39
C SER A 80 10.58 0.18 3.35
N GLU A 81 9.94 -0.16 2.23
CA GLU A 81 9.69 0.74 1.10
C GLU A 81 8.17 0.82 0.80
N SER A 82 7.36 1.20 1.80
CA SER A 82 5.87 1.36 1.75
C SER A 82 5.06 0.14 2.24
N SER A 83 4.20 -0.49 1.41
CA SER A 83 3.13 -1.37 1.91
C SER A 83 2.68 -2.46 0.93
N MET A 84 2.16 -3.56 1.46
CA MET A 84 1.49 -4.61 0.68
C MET A 84 0.22 -5.11 1.40
N PHE A 85 -0.86 -5.29 0.66
CA PHE A 85 -2.15 -5.81 1.16
C PHE A 85 -2.52 -7.10 0.43
N VAL A 86 -2.79 -8.16 1.19
CA VAL A 86 -3.10 -9.49 0.66
C VAL A 86 -4.51 -9.90 1.10
N PHE A 87 -5.38 -10.07 0.12
CA PHE A 87 -6.73 -10.64 0.29
C PHE A 87 -6.72 -12.09 -0.22
N ASP A 88 -7.86 -12.77 -0.21
CA ASP A 88 -7.91 -14.16 -0.73
C ASP A 88 -7.55 -14.25 -2.21
N HIS A 89 -8.05 -13.30 -3.01
CA HIS A 89 -7.90 -13.26 -4.46
C HIS A 89 -7.54 -11.86 -4.99
N LYS A 90 -6.97 -11.00 -4.14
CA LYS A 90 -6.48 -9.67 -4.51
C LYS A 90 -5.12 -9.43 -3.84
N LEU A 91 -4.19 -8.87 -4.60
CA LEU A 91 -2.90 -8.39 -4.09
C LEU A 91 -2.75 -6.91 -4.45
N ILE A 92 -2.33 -6.11 -3.48
CA ILE A 92 -1.91 -4.72 -3.69
C ILE A 92 -0.48 -4.61 -3.20
N LEU A 93 0.44 -4.21 -4.06
CA LEU A 93 1.83 -3.95 -3.72
C LEU A 93 2.15 -2.51 -4.08
N LYS A 94 2.60 -1.73 -3.10
CA LYS A 94 2.96 -0.33 -3.28
C LYS A 94 4.37 -0.10 -2.78
N THR A 95 5.21 0.50 -3.64
CA THR A 95 6.64 0.72 -3.32
C THR A 95 7.13 2.10 -3.72
N CYS A 96 8.05 2.66 -2.95
CA CYS A 96 8.68 3.95 -3.17
C CYS A 96 10.18 3.82 -3.54
N GLY A 97 10.89 4.95 -3.60
CA GLY A 97 12.32 4.99 -3.86
C GLY A 97 12.68 4.48 -5.26
N THR A 98 13.76 3.70 -5.32
CA THR A 98 14.24 3.07 -6.58
C THR A 98 13.85 1.59 -6.69
N THR A 99 12.92 1.14 -5.85
CA THR A 99 12.38 -0.23 -5.85
C THR A 99 11.82 -0.58 -7.23
N THR A 100 12.24 -1.74 -7.74
CA THR A 100 11.91 -2.21 -9.09
C THR A 100 10.68 -3.12 -9.06
N LEU A 101 9.55 -2.59 -8.59
CA LEU A 101 8.31 -3.32 -8.33
C LEU A 101 7.97 -4.36 -9.41
N LEU A 102 7.99 -3.95 -10.68
CA LEU A 102 7.54 -4.81 -11.78
C LEU A 102 8.47 -6.01 -12.05
N LEU A 103 9.71 -6.01 -11.53
CA LEU A 103 10.57 -7.19 -11.58
C LEU A 103 10.11 -8.29 -10.60
N GLY A 104 9.30 -7.95 -9.60
CA GLY A 104 8.66 -8.93 -8.72
C GLY A 104 7.42 -9.59 -9.32
N LEU A 105 6.85 -9.05 -10.41
CA LEU A 105 5.59 -9.50 -11.00
C LEU A 105 5.64 -10.98 -11.41
N GLU A 106 6.74 -11.42 -12.04
CA GLU A 106 6.88 -12.80 -12.49
C GLU A 106 6.82 -13.80 -11.32
N HIS A 107 7.49 -13.48 -10.20
CA HIS A 107 7.45 -14.31 -8.99
C HIS A 107 6.05 -14.33 -8.35
N ILE A 108 5.36 -13.19 -8.35
CA ILE A 108 3.98 -13.08 -7.83
C ILE A 108 3.05 -13.97 -8.65
N LEU A 109 3.12 -13.91 -9.98
CA LEU A 109 2.26 -14.69 -10.86
C LEU A 109 2.58 -16.18 -10.77
N HIS A 110 3.86 -16.55 -10.70
CA HIS A 110 4.29 -17.94 -10.47
C HIS A 110 3.69 -18.47 -9.16
N LEU A 111 3.86 -17.74 -8.05
CA LEU A 111 3.28 -18.13 -6.76
C LEU A 111 1.76 -18.24 -6.82
N ALA A 112 1.08 -17.28 -7.44
CA ALA A 112 -0.37 -17.28 -7.57
C ALA A 112 -0.88 -18.51 -8.34
N HIS A 113 -0.18 -18.94 -9.39
CA HIS A 113 -0.52 -20.17 -10.11
C HIS A 113 -0.54 -21.39 -9.18
N HIS A 114 0.52 -21.59 -8.41
CA HIS A 114 0.62 -22.75 -7.53
C HIS A 114 -0.41 -22.73 -6.40
N VAL A 115 -0.62 -21.56 -5.80
CA VAL A 115 -1.53 -21.41 -4.65
C VAL A 115 -2.98 -21.53 -5.10
N LEU A 116 -3.37 -20.76 -6.11
CA LEU A 116 -4.77 -20.63 -6.51
C LEU A 116 -5.23 -21.75 -7.45
N ALA A 117 -4.37 -22.23 -8.37
CA ALA A 117 -4.75 -23.28 -9.32
C ALA A 117 -4.33 -24.69 -8.87
N LEU A 118 -3.13 -24.84 -8.31
CA LEU A 118 -2.60 -26.16 -7.94
C LEU A 118 -2.85 -26.54 -6.46
N GLY A 119 -3.23 -25.58 -5.62
CA GLY A 119 -3.43 -25.81 -4.19
C GLY A 119 -2.15 -26.19 -3.45
N SER A 120 -1.01 -25.63 -3.87
CA SER A 120 0.29 -25.87 -3.27
C SER A 120 1.05 -24.58 -3.02
N SER A 121 2.02 -24.61 -2.10
CA SER A 121 2.93 -23.49 -1.86
C SER A 121 4.35 -23.98 -2.14
N PRO A 122 4.91 -23.72 -3.33
CA PRO A 122 6.25 -24.18 -3.66
C PRO A 122 7.29 -23.43 -2.82
N PRO A 123 8.44 -24.06 -2.51
CA PRO A 123 9.57 -23.31 -1.97
C PRO A 123 10.03 -22.29 -3.01
N LEU A 124 10.09 -21.02 -2.61
CA LEU A 124 10.57 -19.94 -3.47
C LEU A 124 12.05 -19.69 -3.24
N THR A 125 12.76 -19.34 -4.31
CA THR A 125 14.11 -18.78 -4.27
C THR A 125 14.08 -17.35 -4.82
N ASN A 126 15.09 -16.55 -4.49
CA ASN A 126 15.22 -15.18 -5.05
C ASN A 126 15.53 -15.19 -6.56
N GLU A 127 15.90 -16.35 -7.12
CA GLU A 127 16.16 -16.55 -8.54
C GLU A 127 15.09 -17.49 -9.12
N LEU A 128 14.53 -17.11 -10.28
CA LEU A 128 13.61 -17.95 -11.03
C LEU A 128 14.36 -19.12 -11.69
N GLN A 129 13.78 -20.30 -11.63
CA GLN A 129 14.31 -21.52 -12.21
C GLN A 129 13.77 -21.77 -13.63
N ALA A 130 14.37 -22.75 -14.31
CA ALA A 130 13.91 -23.18 -15.63
C ALA A 130 12.52 -23.83 -15.53
N GLY A 131 11.48 -23.10 -15.93
CA GLY A 131 10.09 -23.55 -15.85
C GLY A 131 9.17 -22.49 -15.22
N ASP A 132 9.69 -21.70 -14.29
CA ASP A 132 8.91 -20.71 -13.53
C ASP A 132 8.25 -19.67 -14.43
N GLY A 133 8.89 -19.28 -15.54
CA GLY A 133 8.30 -18.35 -16.50
C GLY A 133 7.08 -18.92 -17.23
N ALA A 134 6.97 -20.25 -17.38
CA ALA A 134 5.76 -20.89 -17.92
C ALA A 134 4.64 -20.86 -16.88
N ASP A 135 4.95 -21.15 -15.61
CA ASP A 135 4.00 -21.09 -14.50
C ASP A 135 3.53 -19.66 -14.23
N ALA A 136 4.41 -18.66 -14.35
CA ALA A 136 4.04 -17.26 -14.27
C ALA A 136 3.05 -16.86 -15.37
N ARG A 137 3.21 -17.37 -16.59
CA ARG A 137 2.24 -17.16 -17.68
C ARG A 137 0.92 -17.87 -17.45
N LEU A 138 0.90 -19.00 -16.75
CA LEU A 138 -0.33 -19.65 -16.29
C LEU A 138 -0.98 -18.85 -15.15
N GLY A 139 -0.19 -18.29 -14.24
CA GLY A 139 -0.66 -17.38 -13.19
C GLY A 139 -1.26 -16.09 -13.75
N ALA A 140 -0.67 -15.53 -14.80
CA ALA A 140 -1.21 -14.37 -15.50
C ALA A 140 -2.62 -14.61 -16.06
N GLN A 141 -2.91 -15.84 -16.50
CA GLN A 141 -4.25 -16.23 -16.98
C GLN A 141 -5.29 -16.35 -15.86
N LEU A 142 -4.86 -16.37 -14.59
CA LEU A 142 -5.77 -16.31 -13.44
C LEU A 142 -6.13 -14.87 -13.09
N VAL A 143 -5.42 -13.87 -13.63
CA VAL A 143 -5.67 -12.46 -13.32
C VAL A 143 -6.86 -11.99 -14.14
N GLU A 144 -7.91 -11.55 -13.44
CA GLU A 144 -9.13 -10.98 -14.01
C GLU A 144 -8.97 -9.50 -14.30
N ARG A 145 -8.29 -8.76 -13.42
CA ARG A 145 -8.06 -7.31 -13.53
C ARG A 145 -6.67 -6.95 -13.03
N VAL A 146 -6.00 -6.06 -13.75
CA VAL A 146 -4.71 -5.47 -13.41
C VAL A 146 -4.86 -3.97 -13.37
N PHE A 147 -4.35 -3.34 -12.32
CA PHE A 147 -4.07 -1.91 -12.31
C PHE A 147 -2.61 -1.70 -11.93
N TYR A 148 -1.86 -1.01 -12.78
CA TYR A 148 -0.55 -0.51 -12.44
C TYR A 148 -0.55 1.00 -12.60
N SER A 149 -0.22 1.72 -11.54
CA SER A 149 -0.25 3.17 -11.57
C SER A 149 0.89 3.81 -10.80
N ARG A 150 1.17 5.06 -11.15
CA ARG A 150 2.09 5.92 -10.41
C ARG A 150 1.90 7.39 -10.77
N LYS A 151 2.18 8.27 -9.82
CA LYS A 151 2.41 9.68 -10.14
C LYS A 151 3.71 9.85 -10.94
N SER A 152 3.78 10.91 -11.75
CA SER A 152 5.04 11.36 -12.36
C SER A 152 6.15 11.50 -11.30
N PHE A 153 7.30 10.85 -11.53
CA PHE A 153 8.44 10.91 -10.62
C PHE A 153 9.02 12.32 -10.48
N MET A 154 9.57 12.63 -9.31
CA MET A 154 10.39 13.82 -9.08
C MET A 154 11.79 13.63 -9.67
N PHE A 155 12.34 12.41 -9.62
CA PHE A 155 13.69 12.08 -10.07
C PHE A 155 13.68 10.88 -11.06
N PRO A 156 13.01 11.01 -12.22
CA PRO A 156 12.86 9.91 -13.19
C PRO A 156 14.20 9.32 -13.65
N ASP A 157 15.24 10.14 -13.81
CA ASP A 157 16.58 9.71 -14.26
C ASP A 157 17.29 8.77 -13.27
N ARG A 158 16.79 8.66 -12.03
CA ARG A 158 17.36 7.79 -10.98
C ARG A 158 16.61 6.47 -10.82
N GLN A 159 15.47 6.32 -11.50
CA GLN A 159 14.75 5.07 -11.52
C GLN A 159 15.54 3.98 -12.24
N LYS A 160 15.37 2.75 -11.76
CA LYS A 160 16.00 1.55 -12.34
C LYS A 160 14.96 0.82 -13.20
N GLY A 161 15.41 -0.10 -14.04
CA GLY A 161 14.51 -0.81 -14.98
C GLY A 161 13.31 -1.47 -14.28
N PRO A 162 12.16 -1.65 -14.97
CA PRO A 162 11.71 -0.95 -16.17
C PRO A 162 11.33 0.53 -15.92
N HIS A 163 11.30 0.97 -14.66
CA HIS A 163 10.71 2.23 -14.20
C HIS A 163 11.40 3.53 -14.63
N LYS A 164 12.47 3.44 -15.42
CA LYS A 164 13.11 4.61 -16.04
C LYS A 164 12.27 5.21 -17.17
N ASP A 165 11.32 4.46 -17.72
CA ASP A 165 10.51 4.86 -18.86
C ASP A 165 9.13 4.21 -18.81
N TRP A 166 8.09 5.00 -19.03
CA TRP A 166 6.70 4.53 -18.98
C TRP A 166 6.41 3.42 -20.00
N MET A 167 6.98 3.51 -21.22
CA MET A 167 6.75 2.51 -22.24
C MET A 167 7.46 1.20 -21.95
N LEU A 168 8.56 1.21 -21.18
CA LEU A 168 9.19 -0.02 -20.70
C LEU A 168 8.36 -0.70 -19.61
N GLU A 169 7.70 0.07 -18.74
CA GLU A 169 6.78 -0.47 -17.74
C GLU A 169 5.56 -1.12 -18.43
N VAL A 170 4.97 -0.43 -19.42
CA VAL A 170 3.87 -0.96 -20.24
C VAL A 170 4.29 -2.21 -21.00
N ALA A 171 5.44 -2.20 -21.68
CA ALA A 171 5.90 -3.36 -22.45
C ALA A 171 6.13 -4.60 -21.56
N LEU A 172 6.62 -4.42 -20.33
CA LEU A 172 6.76 -5.54 -19.38
C LEU A 172 5.38 -6.08 -18.97
N LEU A 173 4.40 -5.21 -18.74
CA LEU A 173 3.04 -5.64 -18.39
C LEU A 173 2.35 -6.35 -19.56
N ASP A 174 2.54 -5.86 -20.78
CA ASP A 174 2.01 -6.48 -22.02
C ASP A 174 2.61 -7.88 -22.29
N ASP A 175 3.79 -8.20 -21.74
CA ASP A 175 4.37 -9.55 -21.83
C ASP A 175 3.59 -10.61 -21.02
N PHE A 176 2.80 -10.18 -20.03
CA PHE A 176 1.97 -11.04 -19.19
C PHE A 176 0.47 -10.91 -19.47
N PHE A 177 -0.01 -9.71 -19.78
CA PHE A 177 -1.43 -9.41 -19.88
C PHE A 177 -1.82 -9.00 -21.29
N ASN A 178 -2.89 -9.60 -21.81
CA ASN A 178 -3.45 -9.23 -23.11
C ASN A 178 -4.35 -8.00 -22.97
N SER A 179 -4.58 -7.30 -24.10
CA SER A 179 -5.51 -6.16 -24.17
C SER A 179 -5.20 -5.03 -23.18
N GLY A 180 -3.92 -4.84 -22.85
CA GLY A 180 -3.44 -3.76 -21.98
C GLY A 180 -3.75 -2.37 -22.55
N ALA A 181 -4.18 -1.47 -21.67
CA ALA A 181 -4.46 -0.07 -22.00
C ALA A 181 -3.71 0.86 -21.06
N ALA A 182 -2.88 1.74 -21.64
CA ALA A 182 -2.05 2.69 -20.92
C ALA A 182 -2.51 4.13 -21.13
N TYR A 183 -2.59 4.90 -20.05
CA TYR A 183 -3.15 6.25 -20.00
C TYR A 183 -2.23 7.22 -19.27
N THR A 184 -2.25 8.47 -19.73
CA THR A 184 -1.74 9.61 -18.97
C THR A 184 -2.92 10.46 -18.51
N VAL A 185 -3.08 10.55 -17.19
CA VAL A 185 -4.15 11.28 -16.52
C VAL A 185 -3.61 12.61 -16.03
N GLY A 186 -4.20 13.72 -16.50
CA GLY A 186 -3.71 15.06 -16.22
C GLY A 186 -2.79 15.64 -17.32
N LYS A 187 -2.05 16.70 -16.97
CA LYS A 187 -1.21 17.43 -17.93
C LYS A 187 0.12 16.70 -18.13
N MET A 188 0.40 16.23 -19.34
CA MET A 188 1.67 15.56 -19.69
C MET A 188 2.92 16.40 -19.37
N ASN A 189 2.81 17.74 -19.48
CA ASN A 189 3.87 18.68 -19.19
C ASN A 189 3.83 19.24 -17.74
N GLY A 190 3.07 18.61 -16.86
CA GLY A 190 2.94 18.98 -15.46
C GLY A 190 2.75 17.76 -14.58
N ASP A 191 2.09 17.97 -13.44
CA ASP A 191 1.68 16.89 -12.54
C ASP A 191 0.67 15.99 -13.25
N HIS A 192 1.07 14.75 -13.51
CA HIS A 192 0.22 13.73 -14.11
C HIS A 192 0.36 12.41 -13.35
N TRP A 193 -0.62 11.55 -13.59
CA TRP A 193 -0.69 10.19 -13.08
C TRP A 193 -0.73 9.24 -14.27
N LEU A 194 0.01 8.15 -14.19
CA LEU A 194 0.08 7.13 -15.24
C LEU A 194 -0.70 5.93 -14.76
N LEU A 195 -1.46 5.33 -15.68
CA LEU A 195 -2.28 4.15 -15.43
C LEU A 195 -2.09 3.16 -16.56
N TYR A 196 -1.80 1.93 -16.21
CA TYR A 196 -1.98 0.77 -17.05
C TYR A 196 -3.11 -0.06 -16.44
N MET A 197 -4.03 -0.50 -17.28
CA MET A 197 -5.06 -1.44 -16.91
C MET A 197 -5.19 -2.55 -17.94
N ALA A 198 -5.50 -3.75 -17.49
CA ALA A 198 -5.82 -4.88 -18.35
C ALA A 198 -6.89 -5.73 -17.66
N GLY A 199 -7.71 -6.42 -18.43
CA GLY A 199 -8.71 -7.35 -17.93
C GLY A 199 -8.98 -8.46 -18.93
N GLN A 200 -9.62 -9.55 -18.49
CA GLN A 200 -10.03 -10.60 -19.42
C GLN A 200 -11.25 -10.17 -20.22
N ASP A 201 -11.11 -10.12 -21.55
CA ASP A 201 -12.21 -9.94 -22.49
C ASP A 201 -13.20 -11.12 -22.38
N THR A 202 -14.27 -10.96 -21.61
CA THR A 202 -15.37 -11.94 -21.55
C THR A 202 -16.17 -12.02 -22.86
N SER A 203 -15.89 -11.13 -23.82
CA SER A 203 -16.66 -10.91 -25.05
C SER A 203 -16.12 -11.62 -26.30
N SER A 204 -15.00 -12.35 -26.21
CA SER A 204 -14.44 -13.05 -27.38
C SER A 204 -14.89 -14.53 -27.46
N PRO A 205 -15.68 -14.93 -28.48
CA PRO A 205 -15.95 -16.35 -28.73
C PRO A 205 -14.65 -17.02 -29.18
N SER A 206 -14.25 -18.06 -28.45
CA SER A 206 -13.03 -18.83 -28.69
C SER A 206 -12.86 -19.25 -30.16
N SER A 207 -11.95 -18.58 -30.87
CA SER A 207 -11.45 -19.08 -32.14
C SER A 207 -10.46 -20.21 -31.87
N SER A 208 -10.86 -21.41 -32.26
CA SER A 208 -10.10 -22.64 -32.13
C SER A 208 -8.79 -22.64 -32.94
N SER A 209 -7.67 -22.84 -32.24
CA SER A 209 -6.48 -23.48 -32.83
C SER A 209 -5.93 -24.50 -31.86
N SER A 210 -5.89 -25.74 -32.34
CA SER A 210 -5.60 -26.98 -31.62
C SER A 210 -4.23 -27.00 -30.94
N THR A 211 -4.22 -27.07 -29.61
CA THR A 211 -3.26 -27.86 -28.83
C THR A 211 -4.04 -28.41 -27.64
N THR A 212 -3.96 -29.71 -27.40
CA THR A 212 -4.79 -30.45 -26.46
C THR A 212 -4.60 -29.97 -25.01
N ILE A 213 -5.41 -29.02 -24.58
CA ILE A 213 -5.72 -28.69 -23.17
C ILE A 213 -7.25 -28.82 -23.05
N PRO A 214 -7.82 -29.47 -22.01
CA PRO A 214 -9.26 -29.58 -21.86
C PRO A 214 -9.92 -28.19 -21.85
N ALA A 215 -11.00 -28.06 -22.62
CA ALA A 215 -11.68 -26.81 -22.96
C ALA A 215 -12.03 -25.90 -21.77
N PRO A 216 -12.08 -24.56 -21.96
CA PRO A 216 -12.40 -23.62 -20.91
C PRO A 216 -13.88 -23.66 -20.53
N LEU A 217 -14.11 -23.69 -19.21
CA LEU A 217 -15.14 -22.97 -18.47
C LEU A 217 -16.42 -22.63 -19.27
N ALA A 218 -17.35 -23.59 -19.29
CA ALA A 218 -18.74 -23.27 -19.52
C ALA A 218 -19.22 -22.35 -18.39
N ALA A 219 -19.83 -21.23 -18.77
CA ALA A 219 -20.47 -20.27 -17.88
C ALA A 219 -21.36 -20.99 -16.84
N ILE A 220 -20.87 -21.02 -15.61
CA ILE A 220 -21.65 -21.29 -14.42
C ILE A 220 -21.57 -19.99 -13.63
N GLU A 221 -22.73 -19.39 -13.38
CA GLU A 221 -22.89 -18.18 -12.58
C GLU A 221 -22.01 -18.27 -11.33
N SER A 222 -20.96 -17.45 -11.31
CA SER A 222 -20.16 -17.22 -10.12
C SER A 222 -21.09 -16.73 -8.99
N PRO A 223 -20.87 -17.14 -7.73
CA PRO A 223 -21.58 -16.52 -6.62
C PRO A 223 -21.38 -15.01 -6.68
N PRO A 224 -22.35 -14.18 -6.27
CA PRO A 224 -22.27 -12.74 -6.42
C PRO A 224 -21.21 -12.21 -5.44
N HIS A 225 -19.96 -12.16 -5.89
CA HIS A 225 -19.08 -11.10 -5.41
C HIS A 225 -19.70 -9.81 -5.94
N ASN A 226 -20.15 -8.95 -5.03
CA ASN A 226 -20.65 -7.63 -5.39
C ASN A 226 -19.44 -6.74 -5.72
N ASP A 227 -18.70 -7.11 -6.78
CA ASP A 227 -17.54 -6.39 -7.34
C ASP A 227 -17.93 -4.98 -7.83
N ASN A 228 -19.24 -4.74 -8.00
CA ASN A 228 -19.86 -3.47 -8.38
C ASN A 228 -19.70 -2.32 -7.36
N GLU A 229 -18.91 -2.50 -6.29
CA GLU A 229 -18.76 -1.51 -5.23
C GLU A 229 -17.31 -1.31 -4.75
N ASP A 230 -16.30 -1.61 -5.57
CA ASP A 230 -14.92 -1.26 -5.23
C ASP A 230 -14.65 0.25 -5.39
N GLN A 231 -13.83 0.80 -4.50
CA GLN A 231 -13.40 2.19 -4.53
C GLN A 231 -11.97 2.31 -4.01
N THR A 232 -11.15 3.15 -4.66
CA THR A 232 -9.84 3.55 -4.15
C THR A 232 -9.69 5.06 -4.19
N LEU A 233 -9.39 5.67 -3.04
CA LEU A 233 -9.03 7.08 -2.91
C LEU A 233 -7.52 7.18 -2.69
N GLU A 234 -6.81 7.97 -3.51
CA GLU A 234 -5.43 8.38 -3.21
C GLU A 234 -5.31 9.91 -3.12
N ILE A 235 -4.49 10.37 -2.19
CA ILE A 235 -4.11 11.78 -2.02
C ILE A 235 -2.58 11.83 -2.05
N LEU A 236 -2.04 12.41 -3.12
CA LEU A 236 -0.60 12.46 -3.37
C LEU A 236 -0.12 13.91 -3.19
N MET A 237 0.76 14.13 -2.23
CA MET A 237 1.06 15.43 -1.66
C MET A 237 2.54 15.77 -1.81
N THR A 238 2.85 16.98 -2.26
CA THR A 238 4.23 17.45 -2.49
C THR A 238 4.42 18.83 -1.88
N HIS A 239 5.68 19.19 -1.60
CA HIS A 239 6.05 20.46 -0.97
C HIS A 239 5.32 20.63 0.38
N LEU A 240 5.45 19.64 1.26
CA LEU A 240 4.81 19.62 2.56
C LEU A 240 5.24 20.83 3.40
N ASP A 241 4.38 21.32 4.29
CA ASP A 241 4.75 22.43 5.16
C ASP A 241 5.89 22.03 6.10
N PRO A 242 7.00 22.79 6.19
CA PRO A 242 8.15 22.42 7.01
C PRO A 242 7.85 22.25 8.50
N ALA A 243 6.79 22.87 9.03
CA ALA A 243 6.37 22.67 10.42
C ALA A 243 5.58 21.35 10.56
N ALA A 244 4.76 20.99 9.58
CA ALA A 244 4.08 19.70 9.54
C ALA A 244 5.07 18.54 9.42
N THR A 245 6.16 18.70 8.66
CA THR A 245 7.16 17.63 8.48
C THR A 245 8.00 17.34 9.72
N GLN A 246 8.06 18.24 10.71
CA GLN A 246 8.85 18.05 11.93
C GLN A 246 8.45 16.81 12.73
N ALA A 247 7.18 16.40 12.65
CA ALA A 247 6.67 15.21 13.34
C ALA A 247 7.29 13.89 12.82
N PHE A 248 8.00 13.93 11.69
CA PHE A 248 8.59 12.77 11.02
C PHE A 248 10.13 12.80 11.03
N TYR A 249 10.74 13.64 11.86
CA TYR A 249 12.16 13.59 12.17
C TYR A 249 12.37 13.04 13.59
N PHE A 250 13.24 12.05 13.72
CA PHE A 250 13.42 11.28 14.93
C PHE A 250 14.88 11.38 15.39
N ALA A 251 15.06 11.80 16.64
CA ALA A 251 16.39 11.90 17.22
C ALA A 251 16.98 10.49 17.42
N PRO A 252 18.28 10.27 17.13
CA PRO A 252 18.91 8.98 17.39
C PRO A 252 18.83 8.63 18.88
N PRO A 253 18.87 7.33 19.23
CA PRO A 253 18.85 6.91 20.62
C PRO A 253 20.04 7.54 21.36
N SER A 254 19.74 8.35 22.38
CA SER A 254 20.75 8.91 23.28
C SER A 254 21.49 7.74 23.94
N GLY A 255 22.79 7.61 23.71
CA GLY A 255 23.59 6.55 24.31
C GLY A 255 23.56 6.62 25.84
N GLY A 256 22.73 5.79 26.46
CA GLY A 256 22.79 5.39 27.87
C GLY A 256 22.31 6.42 28.89
N GLN A 257 21.04 6.33 29.28
CA GLN A 257 20.61 6.13 30.67
C GLN A 257 19.11 5.84 30.65
N ASP A 258 18.70 4.73 31.27
CA ASP A 258 17.31 4.52 31.66
C ASP A 258 16.88 5.73 32.50
N ASP A 259 16.08 6.63 31.93
CA ASP A 259 15.57 7.79 32.64
C ASP A 259 14.06 7.69 32.77
N ASP A 260 13.68 6.91 33.77
CA ASP A 260 12.37 6.88 34.39
C ASP A 260 12.20 8.18 35.20
N SER A 261 11.99 9.33 34.54
CA SER A 261 11.22 10.46 35.11
C SER A 261 11.04 11.64 34.15
N ALA A 262 9.80 12.11 34.08
CA ALA A 262 9.43 13.37 33.45
C ALA A 262 9.90 14.59 34.26
N ARG A 263 10.68 15.51 33.66
CA ARG A 263 10.43 16.99 33.60
C ARG A 263 11.66 17.80 33.14
N SER A 264 11.35 18.73 32.23
CA SER A 264 11.83 20.13 32.18
C SER A 264 13.10 20.49 31.39
N THR A 265 12.87 21.55 30.59
CA THR A 265 13.76 22.63 30.11
C THR A 265 14.62 22.41 28.87
N ALA A 266 14.27 23.18 27.83
CA ALA A 266 15.06 23.51 26.66
C ALA A 266 16.39 24.20 27.01
N VAL A 267 17.46 23.90 26.26
CA VAL A 267 18.42 24.85 25.66
C VAL A 267 19.16 24.15 24.51
N GLU A 268 19.42 24.94 23.47
CA GLU A 268 20.16 24.77 22.22
C GLU A 268 21.50 24.00 22.28
N GLY A 269 21.91 23.42 21.13
CA GLY A 269 23.34 23.32 20.77
C GLY A 269 23.83 22.03 20.09
N ASN A 270 23.74 22.00 18.75
CA ASN A 270 24.79 21.60 17.79
C ASN A 270 25.63 20.29 18.01
N ALA A 271 25.44 19.30 17.12
CA ALA A 271 26.43 18.32 16.61
C ALA A 271 25.71 17.44 15.57
N HIS A 272 25.93 17.46 14.25
CA HIS A 272 27.09 17.20 13.38
C HIS A 272 27.69 15.77 13.44
N ALA A 273 27.47 15.05 12.33
CA ALA A 273 28.15 13.86 11.80
C ALA A 273 28.12 12.55 12.61
N THR A 274 27.51 11.49 12.03
CA THR A 274 28.18 10.26 11.54
C THR A 274 27.12 9.27 11.02
N LEU A 275 27.07 9.02 9.70
CA LEU A 275 26.42 7.86 9.09
C LEU A 275 27.35 7.28 8.02
N SER A 276 28.01 6.17 8.35
CA SER A 276 28.64 5.27 7.39
C SER A 276 28.88 3.90 8.03
N ALA A 277 27.89 3.02 7.94
CA ALA A 277 27.99 1.55 8.00
C ALA A 277 26.54 1.07 7.90
N ILE A 278 26.09 0.45 6.81
CA ILE A 278 26.28 -0.98 6.55
C ILE A 278 26.24 -1.17 5.02
N HIS A 279 27.40 -1.33 4.37
CA HIS A 279 27.53 -2.19 3.18
C HIS A 279 29.02 -2.37 2.84
N GLN A 280 29.64 -3.41 3.39
CA GLN A 280 30.79 -4.09 2.81
C GLN A 280 31.20 -5.25 3.72
N GLN A 281 30.93 -6.48 3.30
CA GLN A 281 31.97 -7.52 3.23
C GLN A 281 31.42 -8.80 2.60
N ALA A 282 31.73 -8.98 1.31
CA ALA A 282 31.96 -10.29 0.72
C ALA A 282 33.33 -10.25 0.03
N THR A 283 34.04 -11.38 0.07
CA THR A 283 35.39 -11.69 -0.46
C THR A 283 36.55 -11.29 0.49
N THR A 284 37.43 -12.17 1.00
CA THR A 284 38.15 -13.30 0.38
C THR A 284 38.86 -14.22 1.41
N LYS A 285 39.03 -15.52 1.05
CA LYS A 285 40.06 -16.53 1.47
C LYS A 285 40.08 -16.96 2.95
N GLY A 286 40.15 -18.23 3.33
CA GLY A 286 40.61 -19.46 2.69
C GLY A 286 41.48 -20.23 3.71
N GLY A 287 41.13 -21.46 4.05
CA GLY A 287 41.88 -22.30 4.99
C GLY A 287 41.16 -23.60 5.31
N ALA A 288 41.87 -24.71 5.20
CA ALA A 288 41.36 -26.07 4.97
C ALA A 288 41.32 -26.98 6.23
N ALA A 289 40.62 -28.11 6.04
CA ALA A 289 40.67 -29.39 6.78
C ALA A 289 40.01 -29.39 8.19
N SER A 290 39.32 -30.42 8.67
CA SER A 290 39.34 -31.86 8.36
C SER A 290 38.03 -32.56 8.78
N ALA A 291 37.85 -33.78 8.27
CA ALA A 291 36.75 -34.74 8.46
C ALA A 291 36.34 -35.02 9.92
N ASP A 292 35.06 -35.36 10.11
CA ASP A 292 34.60 -36.65 10.66
C ASP A 292 33.06 -36.78 10.56
N GLU A 293 32.61 -37.82 9.87
CA GLU A 293 31.35 -38.56 10.06
C GLU A 293 31.72 -39.90 10.74
N PRO A 294 30.81 -40.78 11.25
CA PRO A 294 29.33 -40.85 11.11
C PRO A 294 28.67 -41.05 12.52
N THR A 295 27.37 -41.32 12.78
CA THR A 295 26.45 -42.40 12.34
C THR A 295 25.06 -42.18 12.98
N ASP A 296 24.01 -42.47 12.21
CA ASP A 296 22.82 -43.29 12.48
C ASP A 296 21.84 -43.07 13.67
N ASP A 297 20.57 -43.18 13.25
CA ASP A 297 19.39 -43.80 13.89
C ASP A 297 18.46 -43.01 14.83
N ASP A 298 17.26 -42.78 14.26
CA ASP A 298 15.95 -43.25 14.73
C ASP A 298 14.95 -42.31 15.45
N GLU A 299 13.75 -42.38 14.86
CA GLU A 299 12.40 -42.38 15.42
C GLU A 299 11.63 -41.08 15.72
N GLU A 300 10.45 -41.07 15.11
CA GLU A 300 9.32 -40.16 15.31
C GLU A 300 8.78 -40.18 16.75
N ALA A 301 8.32 -39.02 17.21
CA ALA A 301 7.14 -38.94 18.06
C ALA A 301 6.52 -37.53 18.01
N ASP A 302 5.29 -37.44 17.49
CA ASP A 302 4.31 -36.40 17.85
C ASP A 302 4.05 -36.46 19.37
N PRO A 303 3.93 -35.31 20.06
CA PRO A 303 2.59 -34.91 20.47
C PRO A 303 2.35 -33.39 20.50
N GLY A 304 1.17 -32.98 20.04
CA GLY A 304 0.49 -31.77 20.53
C GLY A 304 0.11 -31.84 22.03
N PRO A 305 -0.73 -30.92 22.52
CA PRO A 305 -0.27 -29.67 23.12
C PRO A 305 -0.55 -29.64 24.64
N ILE A 306 0.43 -29.28 25.47
CA ILE A 306 0.17 -28.87 26.86
C ILE A 306 1.06 -27.68 27.25
N SER A 307 0.36 -26.59 27.55
CA SER A 307 0.82 -25.44 28.31
C SER A 307 1.30 -25.88 29.69
N THR A 308 2.59 -25.68 29.98
CA THR A 308 3.09 -25.44 31.34
C THR A 308 4.40 -24.68 31.25
N ILE A 309 4.41 -23.44 31.76
CA ILE A 309 5.59 -22.61 31.96
C ILE A 309 6.45 -23.22 33.07
N PRO A 310 7.74 -23.54 32.85
CA PRO A 310 8.70 -23.63 33.93
C PRO A 310 9.44 -22.28 34.04
N ASN A 311 9.24 -21.67 35.19
CA ASN A 311 9.92 -20.46 35.64
C ASN A 311 11.44 -20.69 35.64
N GLY A 312 12.16 -19.96 34.78
CA GLY A 312 13.61 -20.06 34.59
C GLY A 312 14.10 -18.97 33.67
N THR A 313 14.19 -17.75 34.18
CA THR A 313 14.62 -16.55 33.45
C THR A 313 16.07 -16.69 32.99
N VAL A 314 16.28 -17.09 31.74
CA VAL A 314 17.45 -16.72 30.95
C VAL A 314 16.94 -15.69 29.95
N GLY A 315 17.12 -14.40 30.26
CA GLY A 315 16.80 -13.34 29.33
C GLY A 315 17.75 -13.42 28.14
N HIS A 316 17.27 -13.92 27.00
CA HIS A 316 17.97 -13.74 25.74
C HIS A 316 17.93 -12.24 25.41
N ALA A 317 19.10 -11.58 25.37
CA ALA A 317 19.18 -10.19 24.96
C ALA A 317 18.66 -10.05 23.51
N LEU A 318 17.79 -9.07 23.26
CA LEU A 318 17.30 -8.75 21.93
C LEU A 318 18.46 -8.34 21.02
N THR A 319 18.44 -8.77 19.77
CA THR A 319 19.40 -8.31 18.75
C THR A 319 19.22 -6.81 18.49
N GLU A 320 20.27 -6.13 18.00
CA GLU A 320 20.20 -4.70 17.66
C GLU A 320 19.11 -4.40 16.62
N GLU A 321 18.92 -5.31 15.65
CA GLU A 321 17.87 -5.23 14.64
C GLU A 321 16.47 -5.29 15.27
N GLN A 322 16.23 -6.21 16.20
CA GLN A 322 14.96 -6.31 16.94
C GLN A 322 14.71 -5.06 17.80
N GLN A 323 15.76 -4.50 18.41
CA GLN A 323 15.64 -3.27 19.21
C GLN A 323 15.29 -2.07 18.33
N SER A 324 15.95 -1.92 17.19
CA SER A 324 15.67 -0.87 16.20
C SER A 324 14.25 -1.01 15.64
N ASN A 325 13.83 -2.22 15.28
CA ASN A 325 12.48 -2.48 14.78
C ASN A 325 11.41 -2.12 15.82
N ASN A 326 11.57 -2.56 17.07
CA ASN A 326 10.65 -2.23 18.17
C ASN A 326 10.57 -0.71 18.42
N ARG A 327 11.71 -0.01 18.32
CA ARG A 327 11.77 1.44 18.46
C ARG A 327 11.04 2.16 17.32
N GLY A 328 11.25 1.72 16.08
CA GLY A 328 10.56 2.27 14.91
C GLY A 328 9.04 2.17 15.07
N HIS A 329 8.52 1.02 15.52
CA HIS A 329 7.09 0.86 15.82
C HIS A 329 6.59 1.76 16.96
N ALA A 330 7.33 1.84 18.07
CA ALA A 330 6.94 2.66 19.21
C ALA A 330 6.85 4.16 18.86
N LEU A 331 7.84 4.65 18.10
CA LEU A 331 7.85 6.02 17.60
C LEU A 331 6.74 6.25 16.57
N GLY A 332 6.54 5.33 15.62
CA GLY A 332 5.48 5.42 14.63
C GLY A 332 4.09 5.48 15.25
N ALA A 333 3.81 4.62 16.23
CA ALA A 333 2.54 4.62 16.96
C ALA A 333 2.31 5.94 17.72
N LYS A 334 3.36 6.47 18.38
CA LYS A 334 3.30 7.76 19.06
C LYS A 334 3.02 8.90 18.09
N THR A 335 3.77 9.00 16.99
CA THR A 335 3.55 10.02 15.95
C THR A 335 2.13 9.95 15.39
N SER A 336 1.63 8.73 15.10
CA SER A 336 0.26 8.52 14.60
C SER A 336 -0.81 9.12 15.52
N ALA A 337 -0.63 8.95 16.83
CA ALA A 337 -1.56 9.45 17.84
C ALA A 337 -1.48 10.98 17.96
N GLU A 338 -0.27 11.54 17.95
CA GLU A 338 -0.03 12.98 18.10
C GLU A 338 -0.55 13.81 16.92
N ILE A 339 -0.38 13.31 15.69
CA ILE A 339 -0.83 14.03 14.48
C ILE A 339 -2.26 13.69 14.07
N GLY A 340 -2.91 12.75 14.75
CA GLY A 340 -4.31 12.39 14.49
C GLY A 340 -4.55 11.38 13.35
N LEU A 341 -3.51 10.71 12.84
CA LEU A 341 -3.69 9.60 11.89
C LEU A 341 -4.46 8.44 12.52
N ALA A 342 -4.18 8.14 13.80
CA ALA A 342 -4.81 7.03 14.52
C ALA A 342 -6.33 7.18 14.71
N SER A 343 -6.87 8.38 14.49
CA SER A 343 -8.30 8.69 14.64
C SER A 343 -9.01 9.00 13.31
N LEU A 344 -8.37 8.76 12.16
CA LEU A 344 -8.96 9.04 10.84
C LEU A 344 -10.32 8.36 10.64
N PHE A 345 -10.49 7.13 11.15
CA PHE A 345 -11.75 6.39 11.04
C PHE A 345 -12.35 6.04 12.42
N SER A 346 -11.89 6.68 13.49
CA SER A 346 -12.38 6.40 14.84
C SER A 346 -13.55 7.33 15.17
N THR A 347 -14.72 6.74 15.38
CA THR A 347 -15.96 7.46 15.73
C THR A 347 -16.48 7.09 17.11
N GLU A 348 -15.80 6.14 17.78
CA GLU A 348 -16.18 5.60 19.07
C GLU A 348 -15.10 5.81 20.14
N THR A 349 -15.45 5.60 21.40
CA THR A 349 -14.51 5.72 22.53
C THR A 349 -13.42 4.63 22.44
N PRO A 350 -12.21 4.87 23.00
CA PRO A 350 -11.06 3.95 22.87
C PRO A 350 -11.30 2.49 23.30
N ALA A 351 -12.36 2.23 24.08
CA ALA A 351 -12.68 0.90 24.60
C ALA A 351 -13.42 -0.02 23.61
N SER A 352 -13.96 0.50 22.50
CA SER A 352 -14.64 -0.28 21.45
C SER A 352 -13.92 -0.27 20.10
N GLN A 353 -12.73 0.33 20.04
CA GLN A 353 -11.95 0.49 18.82
C GLN A 353 -11.45 -0.87 18.31
N LYS A 354 -12.10 -1.37 17.25
CA LYS A 354 -11.66 -2.59 16.53
C LYS A 354 -10.63 -2.32 15.43
N ASN A 355 -10.42 -1.05 15.09
CA ASN A 355 -9.44 -0.66 14.06
C ASN A 355 -8.03 -1.03 14.52
N GLN A 356 -7.26 -1.66 13.65
CA GLN A 356 -5.86 -1.98 13.87
C GLN A 356 -4.99 -0.96 13.14
N LEU A 357 -3.91 -0.53 13.76
CA LEU A 357 -2.93 0.39 13.19
C LEU A 357 -1.54 -0.14 13.48
N ASP A 358 -0.71 -0.17 12.45
CA ASP A 358 0.70 -0.51 12.51
C ASP A 358 1.48 0.60 11.81
N ALA A 359 2.34 1.27 12.56
CA ALA A 359 3.05 2.46 12.13
C ALA A 359 4.51 2.33 12.48
N PHE A 360 5.39 2.82 11.60
CA PHE A 360 6.83 2.73 11.74
C PHE A 360 7.48 4.08 11.43
N ALA A 361 8.36 4.52 12.32
CA ALA A 361 9.22 5.69 12.14
C ALA A 361 10.61 5.25 11.68
N PHE A 362 11.04 5.77 10.54
CA PHE A 362 12.39 5.55 10.01
C PHE A 362 13.33 6.60 10.57
N GLU A 363 14.52 6.19 11.02
CA GLU A 363 15.53 7.09 11.56
C GLU A 363 16.60 7.39 10.48
N PRO A 364 17.02 8.65 10.30
CA PRO A 364 16.68 9.82 11.13
C PRO A 364 15.33 10.46 10.79
N CYS A 365 14.72 10.11 9.67
CA CYS A 365 13.40 10.61 9.28
C CYS A 365 12.69 9.68 8.31
N GLY A 366 11.38 9.88 8.17
CA GLY A 366 10.51 9.06 7.33
C GLY A 366 9.49 8.30 8.16
N TYR A 367 8.34 8.00 7.56
CA TYR A 367 7.25 7.34 8.27
C TYR A 367 6.38 6.53 7.31
N SER A 368 5.95 5.35 7.76
CA SER A 368 4.97 4.52 7.04
C SER A 368 3.95 3.95 8.01
N ALA A 369 2.70 3.81 7.59
CA ALA A 369 1.69 3.16 8.40
C ALA A 369 0.61 2.48 7.57
N ASN A 370 0.13 1.35 8.09
CA ASN A 370 -1.00 0.60 7.60
C ASN A 370 -2.06 0.46 8.68
N ALA A 371 -3.31 0.51 8.27
CA ALA A 371 -4.42 0.24 9.16
C ALA A 371 -5.47 -0.65 8.51
N LEU A 372 -6.07 -1.51 9.32
CA LEU A 372 -7.25 -2.28 8.97
C LEU A 372 -8.44 -1.69 9.74
N ILE A 373 -9.44 -1.25 8.98
CA ILE A 373 -10.63 -0.59 9.48
C ILE A 373 -11.78 -1.60 9.52
N SER A 374 -12.42 -1.73 10.69
CA SER A 374 -13.63 -2.53 10.83
C SER A 374 -14.84 -1.77 10.29
N PRO A 375 -15.88 -2.47 9.79
CA PRO A 375 -17.07 -1.78 9.31
C PRO A 375 -17.81 -1.11 10.48
N SER A 376 -18.36 0.08 10.23
CA SER A 376 -19.24 0.78 11.17
C SER A 376 -20.64 0.84 10.58
N SER A 377 -21.59 0.22 11.26
CA SER A 377 -23.00 0.14 10.84
C SER A 377 -23.96 0.70 11.91
N SER A 378 -23.52 1.70 12.69
CA SER A 378 -24.28 2.23 13.85
C SER A 378 -25.78 2.35 13.57
N SER A 379 -26.58 1.59 14.34
CA SER A 379 -28.04 1.59 14.28
C SER A 379 -28.67 2.78 15.03
N THR A 380 -27.88 3.54 15.79
CA THR A 380 -28.35 4.60 16.71
C THR A 380 -27.90 6.01 16.30
N GLY A 381 -27.62 6.23 15.01
CA GLY A 381 -27.01 7.47 14.53
C GLY A 381 -25.50 7.43 14.71
N GLY A 382 -24.77 7.89 13.71
CA GLY A 382 -23.31 7.77 13.63
C GLY A 382 -22.82 7.62 12.19
N VAL A 383 -21.51 7.67 12.05
CA VAL A 383 -20.83 7.53 10.76
C VAL A 383 -20.88 6.08 10.32
N LYS A 384 -21.36 5.84 9.11
CA LYS A 384 -21.38 4.52 8.50
C LYS A 384 -20.28 4.43 7.46
N HIS A 385 -19.50 3.36 7.51
CA HIS A 385 -18.48 3.08 6.53
C HIS A 385 -18.22 1.58 6.44
N THR A 386 -17.70 1.15 5.30
CA THR A 386 -17.28 -0.24 5.08
C THR A 386 -16.05 -0.57 5.92
N ALA A 387 -15.74 -1.86 6.01
CA ALA A 387 -14.39 -2.26 6.37
C ALA A 387 -13.44 -1.91 5.20
N GLY A 388 -12.14 -1.91 5.47
CA GLY A 388 -11.14 -1.68 4.45
C GLY A 388 -9.77 -1.44 5.07
N TYR A 389 -8.88 -0.86 4.29
CA TYR A 389 -7.58 -0.43 4.76
C TYR A 389 -7.35 1.05 4.48
N TRP A 390 -6.36 1.61 5.17
CA TRP A 390 -5.66 2.78 4.66
C TRP A 390 -4.15 2.64 4.86
N THR A 391 -3.39 3.31 4.02
CA THR A 391 -1.93 3.39 4.13
C THR A 391 -1.43 4.82 3.95
N VAL A 392 -0.33 5.15 4.62
CA VAL A 392 0.38 6.43 4.52
C VAL A 392 1.87 6.17 4.40
N HIS A 393 2.53 6.89 3.50
CA HIS A 393 3.99 6.92 3.42
C HIS A 393 4.49 8.37 3.32
N VAL A 394 5.55 8.72 4.06
CA VAL A 394 6.03 10.11 4.22
C VAL A 394 7.54 10.19 4.04
N THR A 395 7.95 11.06 3.12
CA THR A 395 9.32 11.53 2.89
C THR A 395 9.38 13.00 3.31
N PRO A 396 9.88 13.34 4.51
CA PRO A 396 9.77 14.69 5.07
C PRO A 396 10.87 15.67 4.64
N GLU A 397 11.86 15.23 3.86
CA GLU A 397 13.01 16.03 3.42
C GLU A 397 12.58 17.25 2.58
N PRO A 398 13.01 18.49 2.90
CA PRO A 398 12.50 19.69 2.25
C PRO A 398 12.64 19.70 0.72
N GLU A 399 13.75 19.16 0.20
CA GLU A 399 14.09 19.12 -1.22
C GLU A 399 13.22 18.17 -2.05
N CYS A 400 12.63 17.14 -1.42
CA CYS A 400 11.81 16.13 -2.08
C CYS A 400 10.55 15.76 -1.28
N SER A 401 10.08 16.68 -0.44
CA SER A 401 9.00 16.39 0.52
C SER A 401 7.76 15.85 -0.16
N TYR A 402 7.34 14.67 0.30
CA TYR A 402 6.26 13.89 -0.27
C TYR A 402 5.48 13.17 0.83
N ALA A 403 4.17 13.10 0.67
CA ALA A 403 3.34 12.16 1.42
C ALA A 403 2.27 11.57 0.52
N SER A 404 1.93 10.31 0.75
CA SER A 404 0.75 9.68 0.16
C SER A 404 -0.20 9.24 1.25
N PHE A 405 -1.49 9.25 0.92
CA PHE A 405 -2.54 8.60 1.67
C PHE A 405 -3.39 7.82 0.67
N GLU A 406 -3.70 6.56 0.98
CA GLU A 406 -4.58 5.72 0.17
C GLU A 406 -5.56 4.96 1.06
N THR A 407 -6.79 4.77 0.59
CA THR A 407 -7.78 3.94 1.27
C THR A 407 -8.83 3.40 0.30
N ASN A 408 -9.35 2.20 0.61
CA ASN A 408 -10.55 1.67 -0.02
C ASN A 408 -11.81 1.72 0.88
N VAL A 409 -11.72 2.38 2.04
CA VAL A 409 -12.86 2.52 2.95
C VAL A 409 -13.89 3.46 2.33
N ARG A 410 -15.11 2.97 2.13
CA ARG A 410 -16.24 3.74 1.61
C ARG A 410 -17.10 4.27 2.75
N PHE A 411 -17.46 5.54 2.70
CA PHE A 411 -18.50 6.10 3.55
C PHE A 411 -19.87 5.78 2.95
N LEU A 412 -20.79 5.29 3.78
CA LEU A 412 -22.11 4.83 3.33
C LEU A 412 -23.19 5.90 3.56
N PRO A 413 -24.25 5.93 2.73
CA PRO A 413 -25.38 6.85 2.89
C PRO A 413 -26.07 6.72 4.25
N GLY A 414 -26.78 7.79 4.64
CA GLY A 414 -27.50 7.83 5.92
C GLY A 414 -26.59 7.99 7.14
N SER A 415 -25.32 8.35 6.95
CA SER A 415 -24.48 8.91 8.02
C SER A 415 -25.07 10.26 8.45
N THR A 416 -25.82 10.29 9.54
CA THR A 416 -26.34 11.54 10.10
C THR A 416 -25.34 12.12 11.10
N GLN A 417 -25.19 13.45 11.08
CA GLN A 417 -24.47 14.13 12.15
C GLN A 417 -25.14 13.81 13.49
N ALA A 418 -24.37 13.34 14.46
CA ALA A 418 -24.80 13.41 15.85
C ALA A 418 -24.97 14.90 16.20
N GLN A 419 -26.07 15.23 16.87
CA GLN A 419 -26.41 16.60 17.26
C GLN A 419 -25.27 17.17 18.13
N GLY A 420 -24.46 18.09 17.57
CA GLY A 420 -23.36 18.77 18.27
C GLY A 420 -21.92 18.43 17.83
N GLN A 421 -21.69 17.66 16.76
CA GLN A 421 -20.34 17.47 16.17
C GLN A 421 -20.06 18.45 15.01
N GLU A 422 -18.83 18.97 14.93
CA GLU A 422 -18.43 20.11 14.08
C GLU A 422 -18.23 19.81 12.57
N ALA A 423 -18.26 18.54 12.10
CA ALA A 423 -18.21 18.24 10.66
C ALA A 423 -18.82 16.87 10.31
N PRO A 424 -19.47 16.72 9.13
CA PRO A 424 -19.93 15.40 8.66
C PRO A 424 -18.72 14.50 8.39
N HIS A 425 -18.73 13.25 8.84
CA HIS A 425 -17.69 12.27 8.49
C HIS A 425 -18.06 11.61 7.16
N ASN A 426 -17.39 12.04 6.09
CA ASN A 426 -17.57 11.58 4.73
C ASN A 426 -16.22 11.70 3.99
N ILE A 427 -16.19 11.36 2.71
CA ILE A 427 -14.96 11.42 1.92
C ILE A 427 -14.32 12.83 1.93
N THR A 428 -15.13 13.89 1.88
CA THR A 428 -14.59 15.27 1.86
C THR A 428 -13.97 15.67 3.19
N SER A 429 -14.51 15.24 4.33
CA SER A 429 -13.92 15.54 5.63
C SER A 429 -12.74 14.63 5.96
N LEU A 430 -12.70 13.41 5.42
CA LEU A 430 -11.48 12.61 5.41
C LEU A 430 -10.37 13.33 4.65
N ILE A 431 -10.62 13.76 3.41
CA ILE A 431 -9.64 14.50 2.61
C ILE A 431 -9.17 15.75 3.36
N ARG A 432 -10.08 16.55 3.93
CA ARG A 432 -9.70 17.74 4.72
C ARG A 432 -8.76 17.39 5.87
N ARG A 433 -9.08 16.36 6.66
CA ARG A 433 -8.23 15.96 7.80
C ARG A 433 -6.85 15.48 7.35
N VAL A 434 -6.76 14.72 6.27
CA VAL A 434 -5.45 14.30 5.71
C VAL A 434 -4.66 15.52 5.23
N VAL A 435 -5.29 16.42 4.48
CA VAL A 435 -4.66 17.67 4.02
C VAL A 435 -4.26 18.56 5.21
N ASP A 436 -5.04 18.56 6.29
CA ASP A 436 -4.76 19.36 7.47
C ASP A 436 -3.53 18.87 8.24
N ILE A 437 -3.24 17.57 8.20
CA ILE A 437 -2.05 16.95 8.80
C ILE A 437 -0.79 17.38 8.03
N PHE A 438 -0.81 17.28 6.70
CA PHE A 438 0.40 17.43 5.89
C PHE A 438 0.63 18.83 5.31
N GLN A 439 -0.44 19.64 5.22
CA GLN A 439 -0.42 21.01 4.68
C GLN A 439 0.40 21.16 3.38
N PRO A 440 0.11 20.37 2.32
CA PRO A 440 0.92 20.36 1.10
C PRO A 440 0.89 21.69 0.33
N GLY A 441 1.99 22.00 -0.36
CA GLY A 441 2.00 23.10 -1.33
C GLY A 441 1.25 22.76 -2.62
N LYS A 442 1.31 21.49 -3.04
CA LYS A 442 0.55 20.94 -4.16
C LYS A 442 0.09 19.52 -3.88
N MET A 443 -1.05 19.14 -4.45
CA MET A 443 -1.52 17.77 -4.35
C MET A 443 -2.42 17.36 -5.53
N SER A 444 -2.45 16.05 -5.79
CA SER A 444 -3.41 15.40 -6.67
C SER A 444 -4.25 14.39 -5.88
N ILE A 445 -5.53 14.30 -6.20
CA ILE A 445 -6.48 13.37 -5.61
C ILE A 445 -7.05 12.50 -6.74
N THR A 446 -6.95 11.19 -6.61
CA THR A 446 -7.60 10.19 -7.47
C THR A 446 -8.72 9.53 -6.67
N LEU A 447 -9.91 9.42 -7.25
CA LEU A 447 -10.99 8.58 -6.75
C LEU A 447 -11.41 7.64 -7.88
N PHE A 448 -11.03 6.38 -7.74
CA PHE A 448 -11.35 5.30 -8.66
C PHE A 448 -12.57 4.54 -8.12
N LEU A 449 -13.59 4.35 -8.95
CA LEU A 449 -14.86 3.72 -8.59
C LEU A 449 -15.19 2.64 -9.62
N SER A 450 -15.64 1.47 -9.17
CA SER A 450 -16.25 0.51 -10.09
C SER A 450 -17.59 1.04 -10.61
N SER A 451 -17.81 0.96 -11.91
CA SER A 451 -19.04 1.37 -12.58
C SER A 451 -19.87 0.12 -12.88
N SER A 452 -21.13 0.10 -12.44
CA SER A 452 -22.05 -0.99 -12.80
C SER A 452 -22.42 -0.90 -14.29
N SER A 453 -22.04 -1.90 -15.08
CA SER A 453 -22.34 -1.99 -16.51
C SER A 453 -23.84 -1.90 -16.78
N SER A 454 -24.29 -0.81 -17.41
CA SER A 454 -25.68 -0.63 -17.81
C SER A 454 -25.93 -1.23 -19.20
N ASP A 455 -25.89 -2.56 -19.32
CA ASP A 455 -26.21 -3.22 -20.59
C ASP A 455 -27.38 -4.23 -20.53
N ASP A 456 -28.11 -4.27 -19.41
CA ASP A 456 -29.43 -4.90 -19.40
C ASP A 456 -30.53 -3.92 -19.85
N GLN A 457 -31.19 -4.28 -20.95
CA GLN A 457 -32.38 -3.65 -21.53
C GLN A 457 -33.36 -3.08 -20.50
N PRO A 458 -34.11 -1.99 -20.83
CA PRO A 458 -35.06 -1.36 -19.92
C PRO A 458 -36.28 -2.27 -19.72
N SER A 459 -36.16 -3.23 -18.80
CA SER A 459 -37.33 -3.89 -18.24
C SER A 459 -37.92 -3.00 -17.15
N SER A 460 -39.18 -2.64 -17.32
CA SER A 460 -39.92 -1.76 -16.45
C SER A 460 -40.11 -2.39 -15.07
N SER A 461 -39.16 -2.16 -14.16
CA SER A 461 -39.29 -2.37 -12.71
C SER A 461 -38.11 -1.64 -12.05
N ALA A 462 -38.34 -0.39 -11.61
CA ALA A 462 -37.34 0.39 -10.91
C ALA A 462 -37.03 -0.25 -9.55
N VAL A 463 -36.02 -1.13 -9.52
CA VAL A 463 -35.24 -1.41 -8.32
C VAL A 463 -33.98 -0.55 -8.47
N VAL A 464 -33.97 0.60 -7.81
CA VAL A 464 -32.76 1.42 -7.68
C VAL A 464 -31.77 0.60 -6.84
N VAL A 465 -30.67 0.21 -7.45
CA VAL A 465 -29.59 -0.54 -6.79
C VAL A 465 -28.83 0.46 -5.90
N GLU A 466 -28.84 0.26 -4.59
CA GLU A 466 -28.29 1.19 -3.58
C GLU A 466 -26.84 1.64 -3.89
N GLY A 467 -25.99 0.76 -4.44
CA GLY A 467 -24.58 1.08 -4.77
C GLY A 467 -24.38 2.15 -5.87
N LYS A 468 -25.36 2.36 -6.78
CA LYS A 468 -25.24 3.35 -7.86
C LYS A 468 -25.40 4.78 -7.34
N GLU A 469 -26.29 4.99 -6.37
CA GLU A 469 -26.42 6.29 -5.68
C GLU A 469 -25.16 6.62 -4.85
N GLU A 470 -24.45 5.62 -4.33
CA GLU A 470 -23.23 5.78 -3.50
C GLU A 470 -22.01 6.30 -4.28
N ALA A 471 -21.70 5.66 -5.41
CA ALA A 471 -20.59 6.04 -6.28
C ALA A 471 -20.81 7.46 -6.85
N GLU A 472 -22.05 7.75 -7.29
CA GLU A 472 -22.46 9.10 -7.68
C GLU A 472 -22.30 10.08 -6.52
N THR A 473 -22.67 9.72 -5.30
CA THR A 473 -22.53 10.60 -4.12
C THR A 473 -21.06 10.92 -3.79
N ASN A 474 -20.14 9.96 -3.82
CA ASN A 474 -18.73 10.20 -3.51
C ASN A 474 -18.00 10.97 -4.62
N ALA A 475 -18.28 10.66 -5.89
CA ALA A 475 -17.76 11.41 -7.03
C ALA A 475 -18.28 12.85 -7.03
N MET A 476 -19.57 13.05 -6.77
CA MET A 476 -20.17 14.38 -6.61
C MET A 476 -19.60 15.13 -5.40
N ALA A 477 -19.34 14.43 -4.29
CA ALA A 477 -18.74 15.04 -3.11
C ALA A 477 -17.30 15.53 -3.38
N LEU A 478 -16.52 14.78 -4.15
CA LEU A 478 -15.20 15.20 -4.60
C LEU A 478 -15.30 16.36 -5.62
N ASP A 479 -16.31 16.37 -6.49
CA ASP A 479 -16.58 17.50 -7.39
C ASP A 479 -16.93 18.79 -6.61
N ALA A 480 -17.68 18.67 -5.53
CA ALA A 480 -18.02 19.80 -4.65
C ALA A 480 -16.92 20.14 -3.63
N LEU A 481 -15.78 19.44 -3.63
CA LEU A 481 -14.74 19.60 -2.62
C LEU A 481 -14.12 21.01 -2.70
N VAL A 482 -14.29 21.75 -1.60
CA VAL A 482 -13.59 23.00 -1.33
C VAL A 482 -12.66 22.81 -0.14
N LEU A 483 -11.41 23.25 -0.32
CA LEU A 483 -10.35 23.18 0.66
C LEU A 483 -9.86 24.58 1.01
N LYS A 484 -9.87 24.91 2.29
CA LYS A 484 -9.48 26.23 2.79
C LYS A 484 -7.99 26.47 2.50
N GLY A 485 -7.68 27.60 1.86
CA GLY A 485 -6.30 27.93 1.51
C GLY A 485 -5.78 27.27 0.23
N TYR A 486 -6.62 26.49 -0.48
CA TYR A 486 -6.23 25.84 -1.73
C TYR A 486 -7.11 26.31 -2.89
N ARG A 487 -6.50 26.38 -4.07
CA ARG A 487 -7.20 26.58 -5.34
C ARG A 487 -7.14 25.27 -6.12
N ARG A 488 -8.30 24.79 -6.55
CA ARG A 488 -8.40 23.70 -7.52
C ARG A 488 -7.85 24.17 -8.87
N THR A 489 -6.87 23.47 -9.43
CA THR A 489 -6.22 23.83 -10.69
C THR A 489 -6.73 23.04 -11.87
N ASP A 490 -6.99 21.75 -11.70
CA ASP A 490 -7.54 20.87 -12.72
C ASP A 490 -8.58 19.94 -12.10
N ARG A 491 -9.55 19.56 -12.94
CA ARG A 491 -10.52 18.50 -12.67
C ARG A 491 -10.78 17.77 -13.98
N ILE A 492 -10.61 16.46 -13.97
CA ILE A 492 -10.82 15.62 -15.13
C ILE A 492 -11.55 14.36 -14.67
N LEU A 493 -12.57 13.96 -15.43
CA LEU A 493 -13.19 12.65 -15.27
C LEU A 493 -12.74 11.77 -16.43
N TYR A 494 -12.39 10.54 -16.12
CA TYR A 494 -12.14 9.49 -17.09
C TYR A 494 -13.16 8.39 -16.86
N GLU A 495 -13.74 7.90 -17.95
CA GLU A 495 -14.54 6.69 -17.99
C GLU A 495 -13.67 5.62 -18.65
N PHE A 496 -13.40 4.57 -17.91
CA PHE A 496 -12.71 3.37 -18.35
C PHE A 496 -13.69 2.20 -18.38
N GLU A 497 -13.29 1.08 -18.98
CA GLU A 497 -14.14 -0.10 -19.02
C GLU A 497 -14.43 -0.62 -17.60
N GLY A 498 -15.67 -0.43 -17.13
CA GLY A 498 -16.12 -0.83 -15.79
C GLY A 498 -15.65 0.07 -14.65
N TYR A 499 -15.02 1.22 -14.92
CA TYR A 499 -14.51 2.11 -13.88
C TYR A 499 -14.61 3.60 -14.23
N ASP A 500 -14.94 4.41 -13.24
CA ASP A 500 -14.88 5.87 -13.30
C ASP A 500 -13.73 6.39 -12.43
N LEU A 501 -12.90 7.28 -13.00
CA LEU A 501 -11.85 7.99 -12.28
C LEU A 501 -12.15 9.48 -12.23
N THR A 502 -12.25 10.03 -11.03
CA THR A 502 -12.17 11.46 -10.80
C THR A 502 -10.75 11.85 -10.40
N PHE A 503 -10.09 12.67 -11.23
CA PHE A 503 -8.77 13.22 -10.96
C PHE A 503 -8.86 14.73 -10.72
N VAL A 504 -8.38 15.19 -9.56
CA VAL A 504 -8.42 16.61 -9.18
C VAL A 504 -7.07 17.06 -8.62
N THR A 505 -6.62 18.25 -9.00
CA THR A 505 -5.39 18.84 -8.45
C THR A 505 -5.66 20.15 -7.72
N PHE A 506 -4.89 20.40 -6.67
CA PHE A 506 -4.96 21.61 -5.85
C PHE A 506 -3.58 22.20 -5.62
N GLU A 507 -3.52 23.52 -5.53
CA GLU A 507 -2.33 24.27 -5.13
C GLU A 507 -2.66 25.25 -3.99
N HIS A 508 -1.76 25.38 -3.02
CA HIS A 508 -1.95 26.29 -1.90
C HIS A 508 -1.89 27.76 -2.35
N VAL A 509 -2.91 28.54 -1.99
CA VAL A 509 -3.04 29.97 -2.24
C VAL A 509 -2.13 30.72 -1.25
N GLY A 510 -0.90 31.02 -1.67
CA GLY A 510 0.07 31.79 -0.88
C GLY A 510 1.51 31.32 -1.00
N LEU A 511 1.76 30.10 -1.46
CA LEU A 511 3.12 29.61 -1.75
C LEU A 511 3.67 30.16 -3.08
N GLY A 512 2.80 30.53 -4.02
CA GLY A 512 3.17 31.23 -5.26
C GLY A 512 3.85 32.58 -5.02
N GLU A 513 3.53 33.28 -3.93
CA GLU A 513 4.18 34.56 -3.56
C GLU A 513 5.49 34.36 -2.79
N ARG A 514 5.64 33.25 -2.04
CA ARG A 514 6.90 32.95 -1.31
C ARG A 514 8.06 32.62 -2.24
N LYS A 515 7.81 32.01 -3.42
CA LYS A 515 8.85 31.76 -4.43
C LYS A 515 9.44 33.03 -5.04
N VAL A 516 8.72 34.16 -5.06
CA VAL A 516 9.24 35.44 -5.58
C VAL A 516 10.20 36.11 -4.58
N ARG A 517 10.10 35.80 -3.29
CA ARG A 517 10.94 36.42 -2.24
C ARG A 517 12.23 35.66 -1.91
N MET A 518 12.31 34.37 -2.23
CA MET A 518 13.50 33.55 -1.95
C MET A 518 14.50 33.49 -3.12
N GLY A 519 14.17 34.07 -4.28
CA GLY A 519 15.04 34.12 -5.47
C GLY A 519 15.81 35.42 -5.68
N LEU A 520 15.66 36.40 -4.78
CA LEU A 520 16.37 37.68 -4.80
C LEU A 520 16.66 38.11 -3.35
N ALA A 521 17.64 37.48 -2.72
CA ALA A 521 18.36 38.01 -1.56
C ALA A 521 19.79 37.47 -1.54
#